data_AF-A0A3S5JYB3-F1
#
_entry.id   AF-A0A3S5JYB3-F1
#
_cell.length_a   1.000
_cell.length_b   1.000
_cell.length_c   1.000
_cell.angle_alpha   90.00
_cell.angle_beta   90.00
_cell.angle_gamma   90.00
#
_symmetry.space_group_name_H-M   'P 1'
#
loop_
_entity.id
_entity.type
_entity.pdbx_description
1 polymer ?
#
loop_
_entity_poly.entity_id
_entity_poly.type
_entity_poly.pdbx_seq_one_letter_code
_entity_poly.pdbx_strand_id
1 'polypeptide(L)'
;MCILFISRKKNSNWPLLIATNRDEFYDRKFLSPGLYWKNYPSIYAGKDKKCGGSWLGVNKYGLCVAILNRKTNLNYDETLKSRGNLVINALKLKNAHDAKEKIINSFENKYRFFNLFISDIKNSYLLKYDNFKLETISIPFGKS
;
A
#
# COMPACT_ATOMS: atom_id res chain seq x y z
N MET A 1 0.59 16.06 1.24
CA MET A 1 -0.42 15.27 0.50
C MET A 1 0.28 14.21 -0.34
N CYS A 2 0.04 12.91 -0.13
CA CYS A 2 0.76 11.88 -0.91
C CYS A 2 0.25 11.77 -2.36
N ILE A 3 1.13 11.42 -3.30
CA ILE A 3 0.81 11.22 -4.72
C ILE A 3 1.37 9.86 -5.17
N LEU A 4 0.66 9.18 -6.05
CA LEU A 4 1.06 7.91 -6.66
C LEU A 4 0.89 8.01 -8.18
N PHE A 5 1.99 7.81 -8.90
CA PHE A 5 2.03 7.67 -10.35
C PHE A 5 2.23 6.20 -10.69
N ILE A 6 1.43 5.71 -11.64
CA ILE A 6 1.48 4.31 -12.08
C ILE A 6 1.50 4.30 -13.61
N SER A 7 2.40 3.51 -14.19
CA SER A 7 2.35 3.11 -15.59
C SER A 7 2.28 1.59 -15.67
N ARG A 8 1.31 1.08 -16.45
CA ARG A 8 1.13 -0.36 -16.68
C ARG A 8 1.12 -0.63 -18.17
N LYS A 9 2.00 -1.49 -18.64
CA LYS A 9 2.12 -1.85 -20.06
C LYS A 9 2.24 -3.35 -20.22
N LYS A 10 1.40 -3.95 -21.07
CA LYS A 10 1.59 -5.34 -21.48
C LYS A 10 2.84 -5.44 -22.35
N ASN A 11 3.54 -6.58 -22.28
CA ASN A 11 4.68 -6.90 -23.15
C ASN A 11 5.79 -5.83 -23.17
N SER A 12 6.04 -5.16 -22.05
CA SER A 12 7.15 -4.22 -21.87
C SER A 12 8.19 -4.80 -20.93
N ASN A 13 9.46 -4.43 -21.12
CA ASN A 13 10.54 -4.69 -20.15
C ASN A 13 10.25 -4.04 -18.79
N TRP A 14 9.41 -3.01 -18.77
CA TRP A 14 8.93 -2.32 -17.56
C TRP A 14 7.41 -2.42 -17.47
N PRO A 15 6.85 -3.61 -17.17
CA PRO A 15 5.42 -3.85 -17.25
C PRO A 15 4.61 -3.10 -16.19
N LEU A 16 5.28 -2.69 -15.11
CA LEU A 16 4.75 -1.89 -14.02
C LEU A 16 5.82 -0.90 -13.56
N LEU A 17 5.54 0.40 -13.67
CA LEU A 17 6.34 1.47 -13.06
C LEU A 17 5.48 2.17 -12.00
N ILE A 18 6.09 2.39 -10.85
CA ILE A 18 5.46 3.04 -9.70
C ILE A 18 6.38 4.13 -9.20
N ALA A 19 5.87 5.35 -9.09
CA ALA A 19 6.54 6.43 -8.39
C ALA A 19 5.58 7.02 -7.36
N THR A 20 6.08 7.30 -6.16
CA THR A 20 5.25 7.80 -5.07
C THR A 20 5.94 8.98 -4.41
N ASN A 21 5.19 10.04 -4.14
CA ASN A 21 5.63 11.08 -3.22
C ASN A 21 4.91 10.88 -1.88
N ARG A 22 5.70 10.79 -0.80
CA ARG A 22 5.18 10.73 0.58
C ARG A 22 5.45 12.06 1.26
N ASP A 23 4.40 12.84 1.42
CA ASP A 23 4.43 14.04 2.24
C ASP A 23 4.03 13.71 3.68
N GLU A 24 4.92 14.01 4.62
CA GLU A 24 4.75 13.75 6.05
C GLU A 24 5.36 14.88 6.88
N PHE A 25 4.99 14.98 8.16
CA PHE A 25 5.63 15.86 9.12
C PHE A 25 7.14 15.60 9.23
N TYR A 26 7.91 16.69 9.32
CA TYR A 26 9.38 16.67 9.40
C TYR A 26 9.93 15.85 10.57
N ASP A 27 9.21 15.82 11.70
CA ASP A 27 9.61 15.11 12.91
C ASP A 27 9.32 13.59 12.85
N ARG A 28 8.58 13.12 11.84
CA ARG A 28 8.22 11.72 11.70
C ARG A 28 9.37 10.90 11.14
N LYS A 29 10.18 10.36 12.06
CA LYS A 29 11.33 9.50 11.75
C LYS A 29 10.92 8.21 11.02
N PHE A 30 11.69 7.82 10.01
CA PHE A 30 11.55 6.57 9.28
C PHE A 30 12.91 5.95 8.93
N LEU A 31 12.90 4.70 8.48
CA LEU A 31 14.03 4.06 7.79
C LEU A 31 13.73 4.04 6.29
N SER A 32 14.71 4.46 5.48
CA SER A 32 14.68 4.36 4.01
C SER A 32 14.39 2.92 3.58
N PRO A 33 13.80 2.65 2.41
CA PRO A 33 13.50 1.28 1.98
C PRO A 33 14.67 0.29 2.17
N GLY A 34 14.37 -0.87 2.76
CA GLY A 34 15.37 -1.89 3.09
C GLY A 34 14.75 -3.18 3.65
N LEU A 35 15.60 -4.16 3.98
CA LEU A 35 15.22 -5.48 4.50
C LEU A 35 15.12 -5.51 6.04
N TYR A 36 14.26 -4.68 6.64
CA TYR A 36 14.13 -4.60 8.11
C TYR A 36 13.13 -5.57 8.74
N TRP A 37 12.41 -6.33 7.91
CA TRP A 37 11.26 -7.14 8.33
C TRP A 37 11.71 -8.57 8.64
N LYS A 38 12.37 -8.78 9.79
CA LYS A 38 13.03 -10.06 10.13
C LYS A 38 12.15 -11.31 9.94
N ASN A 39 10.87 -11.24 10.33
CA ASN A 39 9.92 -12.36 10.18
C ASN A 39 9.44 -12.57 8.74
N TYR A 40 9.75 -11.63 7.85
CA TYR A 40 9.34 -11.61 6.43
C TYR A 40 10.50 -11.08 5.57
N PRO A 41 11.61 -11.83 5.45
CA PRO A 41 12.85 -11.35 4.82
C PRO A 41 12.70 -11.08 3.32
N SER A 42 11.59 -11.51 2.72
CA SER A 42 11.26 -11.21 1.33
C SER A 42 10.70 -9.80 1.12
N ILE A 43 10.42 -9.03 2.18
CA ILE A 43 9.82 -7.69 2.08
C ILE A 43 10.94 -6.63 2.06
N TYR A 44 10.99 -5.87 0.97
CA TYR A 44 11.80 -4.67 0.83
C TYR A 44 10.89 -3.44 0.89
N ALA A 45 10.93 -2.71 2.00
CA ALA A 45 10.03 -1.60 2.24
C ALA A 45 10.61 -0.59 3.23
N GLY A 46 10.17 0.67 3.15
CA GLY A 46 10.49 1.66 4.18
C GLY A 46 9.84 1.27 5.52
N LYS A 47 10.36 1.75 6.65
CA LYS A 47 9.79 1.46 7.97
C LYS A 47 9.53 2.74 8.75
N ASP A 48 8.28 2.99 9.09
CA ASP A 48 7.89 4.07 9.98
C ASP A 48 8.35 3.75 11.41
N LYS A 49 9.16 4.61 12.03
CA LYS A 49 9.64 4.40 13.40
C LYS A 49 8.60 4.73 14.46
N LYS A 50 7.55 5.49 14.12
CA LYS A 50 6.48 5.86 15.05
C LYS A 50 5.43 4.75 15.16
N CYS A 51 4.88 4.32 14.03
CA CYS A 51 3.78 3.35 14.01
C CYS A 51 4.18 1.95 13.53
N GLY A 52 5.44 1.71 13.17
CA GLY A 52 5.97 0.39 12.83
C GLY A 52 5.56 -0.19 11.47
N GLY A 53 4.72 0.51 10.69
CA GLY A 53 4.25 0.10 9.37
C GLY A 53 5.11 0.60 8.21
N SER A 54 4.60 0.48 6.98
CA SER A 54 5.26 1.01 5.77
C SER A 54 4.31 1.83 4.90
N TRP A 55 4.87 2.63 3.99
CA TRP A 55 4.10 3.41 3.01
C TRP A 55 4.20 2.85 1.58
N LEU A 56 5.30 2.17 1.27
CA LEU A 56 5.59 1.57 -0.02
C LEU A 56 6.55 0.40 0.20
N GLY A 57 6.26 -0.72 -0.46
CA GLY A 57 7.17 -1.84 -0.49
C GLY A 57 6.93 -2.76 -1.67
N VAL A 58 7.90 -3.63 -1.89
CA VAL A 58 7.86 -4.73 -2.86
C VAL A 58 8.34 -5.99 -2.16
N ASN A 59 7.88 -7.16 -2.62
CA ASN A 59 8.43 -8.42 -2.17
C ASN A 59 9.09 -9.22 -3.30
N LYS A 60 9.74 -10.34 -2.94
CA LYS A 60 10.43 -11.22 -3.90
C LYS A 60 9.57 -11.80 -5.04
N TYR A 61 8.25 -11.74 -4.91
CA TYR A 61 7.30 -12.22 -5.92
C TYR A 61 6.87 -11.11 -6.91
N GLY A 62 7.41 -9.90 -6.76
CA GLY A 62 7.03 -8.74 -7.59
C GLY A 62 5.69 -8.12 -7.18
N LEU A 63 5.18 -8.44 -5.98
CA LEU A 63 4.02 -7.77 -5.41
C LEU A 63 4.47 -6.42 -4.83
N CYS A 64 3.94 -5.34 -5.38
CA CYS A 64 4.13 -3.97 -4.95
C CYS A 64 2.88 -3.47 -4.22
N VAL A 65 3.07 -2.79 -3.09
CA VAL A 65 1.96 -2.25 -2.29
C VAL A 65 2.32 -0.84 -1.82
N ALA A 66 1.40 0.10 -2.02
CA ALA A 66 1.54 1.49 -1.59
C ALA A 66 0.27 1.98 -0.89
N ILE A 67 0.41 2.84 0.11
CA ILE A 67 -0.71 3.45 0.83
C ILE A 67 -0.64 4.97 0.72
N LEU A 68 -1.78 5.58 0.43
CA LEU A 68 -1.96 7.02 0.34
C LEU A 68 -2.97 7.48 1.39
N ASN A 69 -2.63 8.60 2.02
CA ASN A 69 -3.52 9.27 2.95
C ASN A 69 -4.70 9.88 2.19
N ARG A 70 -5.93 9.67 2.68
CA ARG A 70 -7.10 10.47 2.29
C ARG A 70 -7.38 11.49 3.39
N LYS A 71 -7.80 12.70 3.00
CA LYS A 71 -8.35 13.68 3.94
C LYS A 71 -9.64 13.12 4.52
N THR A 72 -9.86 13.38 5.80
CA THR A 72 -11.06 12.97 6.52
C THR A 72 -11.33 13.97 7.63
N ASN A 73 -12.61 14.21 7.91
CA ASN A 73 -13.05 15.02 9.05
C ASN A 73 -13.13 14.18 10.34
N LEU A 74 -12.70 12.92 10.30
CA LEU A 74 -12.59 12.10 11.51
C LEU A 74 -11.58 12.74 12.46
N ASN A 75 -12.04 12.94 13.69
CA ASN A 75 -11.21 13.36 14.81
C ASN A 75 -10.03 12.40 15.01
N TYR A 76 -9.00 12.91 15.66
CA TYR A 76 -7.92 12.04 16.11
C TYR A 76 -8.48 10.99 17.07
N ASP A 77 -8.14 9.73 16.81
CA ASP A 77 -8.59 8.58 17.60
C ASP A 77 -7.41 7.61 17.68
N GLU A 78 -6.90 7.43 18.90
CA GLU A 78 -5.75 6.57 19.20
C GLU A 78 -6.08 5.08 19.07
N THR A 79 -7.36 4.72 19.08
CA THR A 79 -7.80 3.32 18.94
C THR A 79 -7.68 2.81 17.49
N LEU A 80 -7.52 3.73 16.53
CA LEU A 80 -7.38 3.38 15.12
C LEU A 80 -6.02 2.75 14.82
N LYS A 81 -6.04 1.64 14.08
CA LYS A 81 -4.85 0.93 13.60
C LYS A 81 -4.09 1.79 12.58
N SER A 82 -2.76 1.67 12.57
CA SER A 82 -1.92 2.28 11.55
C SER A 82 -2.20 1.68 10.16
N ARG A 83 -2.51 2.53 9.18
CA ARG A 83 -2.69 2.13 7.77
C ARG A 83 -1.44 1.46 7.19
N GLY A 84 -0.25 1.78 7.69
CA GLY A 84 0.99 1.17 7.22
C GLY A 84 1.09 -0.33 7.50
N ASN A 85 0.27 -0.86 8.41
CA ASN A 85 0.16 -2.29 8.63
C ASN A 85 -0.53 -3.02 7.48
N LEU A 86 -1.43 -2.35 6.75
CA LEU A 86 -2.09 -2.91 5.55
C LEU A 86 -1.05 -3.22 4.47
N VAL A 87 -0.07 -2.33 4.27
CA VAL A 87 1.04 -2.53 3.33
C VAL A 87 1.82 -3.80 3.67
N ILE A 88 2.21 -3.95 4.93
CA ILE A 88 2.99 -5.10 5.38
C ILE A 88 2.18 -6.39 5.35
N ASN A 89 0.91 -6.35 5.75
CA ASN A 89 0.04 -7.53 5.69
C ASN A 89 -0.17 -8.00 4.26
N ALA A 90 -0.36 -7.08 3.31
CA ALA A 90 -0.46 -7.41 1.88
C ALA A 90 0.86 -7.99 1.32
N LEU A 91 2.01 -7.42 1.68
CA LEU A 91 3.33 -7.85 1.19
C LEU A 91 3.76 -9.25 1.68
N LYS A 92 3.03 -9.86 2.62
CA LYS A 92 3.25 -11.26 3.02
C LYS A 92 2.74 -12.26 1.98
N LEU A 93 1.86 -11.84 1.07
CA LEU A 93 1.25 -12.67 0.05
C LEU A 93 2.10 -12.73 -1.22
N LYS A 94 1.79 -13.69 -2.11
CA LYS A 94 2.58 -13.93 -3.32
C LYS A 94 2.14 -13.09 -4.51
N ASN A 95 0.87 -12.71 -4.58
CA ASN A 95 0.29 -12.01 -5.73
C ASN A 95 -0.76 -10.99 -5.27
N ALA A 96 -1.11 -10.08 -6.17
CA ALA A 96 -2.01 -8.96 -5.90
C ALA A 96 -3.45 -9.39 -5.65
N HIS A 97 -3.90 -10.48 -6.28
CA HIS A 97 -5.25 -11.00 -6.08
C HIS A 97 -5.44 -11.48 -4.64
N ASP A 98 -4.56 -12.36 -4.16
CA ASP A 98 -4.62 -12.91 -2.80
C ASP A 98 -4.42 -11.82 -1.76
N ALA A 99 -3.51 -10.87 -2.02
CA ALA A 99 -3.30 -9.72 -1.13
C ALA A 99 -4.58 -8.88 -1.01
N LYS A 100 -5.23 -8.57 -2.13
CA LYS A 100 -6.51 -7.83 -2.17
C LYS A 100 -7.60 -8.59 -1.41
N GLU A 101 -7.82 -9.87 -1.69
CA GLU A 101 -8.80 -10.71 -0.99
C GLU A 101 -8.53 -10.78 0.52
N LYS A 102 -7.26 -10.98 0.92
CA LYS A 102 -6.90 -11.02 2.34
C LYS A 102 -7.24 -9.71 3.06
N ILE A 103 -6.98 -8.57 2.44
CA ILE A 103 -7.30 -7.26 3.03
C ILE A 103 -8.82 -7.09 3.15
N ILE A 104 -9.59 -7.41 2.11
CA ILE A 104 -11.06 -7.30 2.13
C ILE A 104 -11.64 -8.19 3.23
N ASN A 105 -11.24 -9.47 3.28
CA ASN A 105 -11.80 -10.45 4.21
C ASN A 105 -11.42 -10.21 5.68
N SER A 106 -10.36 -9.44 5.94
CA SER A 106 -9.94 -9.07 7.30
C SER A 106 -10.15 -7.59 7.61
N PHE A 107 -10.90 -6.88 6.76
CA PHE A 107 -11.10 -5.45 6.92
C PHE A 107 -12.03 -5.17 8.09
N GLU A 108 -11.59 -4.29 8.97
CA GLU A 108 -12.39 -3.73 10.06
C GLU A 108 -12.40 -2.20 9.90
N ASN A 109 -13.49 -1.55 10.29
CA ASN A 109 -13.63 -0.08 10.32
C ASN A 109 -12.79 0.59 11.44
N LYS A 110 -11.51 0.19 11.57
CA LYS A 110 -10.55 0.67 12.58
C LYS A 110 -9.34 1.34 11.95
N TYR A 111 -9.52 2.01 10.81
CA TYR A 111 -8.47 2.76 10.12
C TYR A 111 -8.97 4.15 9.77
N ARG A 112 -8.07 5.12 9.64
CA ARG A 112 -8.40 6.37 8.94
C ARG A 112 -8.58 6.09 7.45
N PHE A 113 -9.37 6.91 6.75
CA PHE A 113 -9.58 6.79 5.30
C PHE A 113 -8.25 6.75 4.51
N PHE A 114 -8.24 5.96 3.43
CA PHE A 114 -7.03 5.69 2.65
C PHE A 114 -7.31 5.26 1.21
N ASN A 115 -6.28 5.33 0.37
CA ASN A 115 -6.21 4.51 -0.84
C ASN A 115 -5.04 3.53 -0.68
N LEU A 116 -5.30 2.23 -0.85
CA LEU A 116 -4.30 1.17 -0.82
C LEU A 116 -4.17 0.61 -2.24
N PHE A 117 -3.03 0.87 -2.86
CA PHE A 117 -2.68 0.33 -4.16
C PHE A 117 -1.94 -0.99 -3.98
N ILE A 118 -2.39 -2.03 -4.69
CA ILE A 118 -1.84 -3.39 -4.66
C ILE A 118 -1.63 -3.82 -6.11
N SER A 119 -0.43 -4.23 -6.48
CA SER A 119 -0.13 -4.61 -7.86
C SER A 119 0.95 -5.66 -7.98
N ASP A 120 0.77 -6.56 -8.93
CA ASP A 120 1.83 -7.40 -9.50
C ASP A 120 1.85 -7.20 -11.03
N ILE A 121 2.58 -8.04 -11.76
CA ILE A 121 2.68 -7.96 -13.22
C ILE A 121 1.36 -8.26 -13.94
N LYS A 122 0.46 -9.04 -13.33
CA LYS A 122 -0.81 -9.49 -13.93
C LYS A 122 -1.96 -8.56 -13.51
N ASN A 123 -2.08 -8.28 -12.23
CA ASN A 123 -3.23 -7.63 -11.62
C ASN A 123 -2.84 -6.36 -10.86
N SER A 124 -3.71 -5.34 -10.91
CA SER A 124 -3.58 -4.12 -10.11
C SER A 124 -4.92 -3.66 -9.59
N TYR A 125 -4.95 -3.28 -8.32
CA TYR A 125 -6.15 -2.87 -7.60
C TYR A 125 -5.88 -1.60 -6.80
N LEU A 126 -6.90 -0.76 -6.68
CA LEU A 126 -7.00 0.32 -5.72
C LEU A 126 -8.14 0.01 -4.75
N LEU A 127 -7.80 -0.21 -3.49
CA LEU A 127 -8.78 -0.29 -2.41
C LEU A 127 -8.95 1.12 -1.84
N LYS A 128 -10.15 1.68 -2.04
CA LYS A 128 -10.53 3.01 -1.57
C LYS A 128 -11.38 2.84 -0.31
N TYR A 129 -10.90 3.35 0.81
CA TYR A 129 -11.66 3.40 2.05
C TYR A 129 -12.04 4.85 2.37
N ASP A 130 -13.33 5.15 2.27
CA ASP A 130 -13.95 6.40 2.69
C ASP A 130 -15.42 6.19 3.07
N ASN A 131 -15.98 7.11 3.87
CA ASN A 131 -17.35 7.03 4.38
C ASN A 131 -17.70 5.66 4.98
N PHE A 132 -16.74 5.06 5.70
CA PHE A 132 -16.87 3.72 6.31
C PHE A 132 -17.18 2.59 5.31
N LYS A 133 -16.88 2.81 4.03
CA LYS A 133 -17.05 1.83 2.96
C LYS A 133 -15.71 1.55 2.29
N LEU A 134 -15.39 0.26 2.12
CA LEU A 134 -14.23 -0.18 1.36
C LEU A 134 -14.68 -0.59 -0.04
N GLU A 135 -14.18 0.11 -1.04
CA GLU A 135 -14.45 -0.17 -2.46
C GLU A 135 -13.18 -0.64 -3.15
N THR A 136 -13.33 -1.59 -4.09
CA THR A 136 -12.22 -2.09 -4.90
C THR A 136 -12.38 -1.62 -6.34
N ILE A 137 -11.31 -1.04 -6.88
CA ILE A 137 -11.24 -0.60 -8.27
C ILE A 137 -10.11 -1.37 -8.96
N SER A 138 -10.42 -2.11 -10.01
CA SER A 138 -9.42 -2.73 -10.87
C SER A 138 -8.77 -1.66 -11.75
N ILE A 139 -7.44 -1.58 -11.72
CA ILE A 139 -6.69 -0.65 -12.57
C ILE A 139 -6.35 -1.39 -13.86
N PRO A 140 -6.78 -0.92 -15.04
CA PRO A 140 -6.49 -1.58 -16.31
C PRO A 140 -5.01 -1.40 -16.71
N PHE A 141 -4.60 -2.08 -17.77
CA PHE A 141 -3.37 -1.70 -18.46
C PHE A 141 -3.57 -0.37 -19.18
N GLY A 142 -2.53 0.45 -19.27
CA GLY A 142 -2.55 1.66 -20.08
C GLY A 142 -2.69 1.33 -21.57
N LYS A 143 -3.20 2.28 -22.35
CA LYS A 143 -3.15 2.21 -23.81
C LYS A 143 -1.68 2.37 -24.24
N SER A 144 -1.20 1.43 -25.04
CA SER A 144 0.12 1.47 -25.67
C SER A 144 0.16 2.47 -26.80
#